data_AF-A0A1E3IBS3-F1
#
_entry.id   AF-A0A1E3IBS3-F1
#
_cell.length_a   1.000
_cell.length_b   1.000
_cell.length_c   1.000
_cell.angle_alpha   90.00
_cell.angle_beta   90.00
_cell.angle_gamma   90.00
#
_symmetry.space_group_name_H-M   'P 1'
#
loop_
_entity.id
_entity.type
_entity.pdbx_description
1 polymer ?
#
loop_
_entity_poly.entity_id
_entity_poly.type
_entity_poly.pdbx_seq_one_letter_code
_entity_poly.pdbx_strand_id
1 'polypeptide(L)'
;MSLKKPPSLPLSLFAPHGPLALGSAPLPPSPTAIHPDYIIDSHSFVTFTETTPDPIYYGLKEDYPRPPVKNAVQVKMDVSAEPAQAVLGVKPFSIHPTILNLALATPPSVTNIAKGAVDIILPSTLPLTEKDWDLLDEAVDALEGCWGNGKEGTPKSGKIVISGLLLPPLTLSSGSLIHSDTYSLHLSRLASLSLHANVFLKALPPVVNLSQGDGKDGKWWENREELERVLRMYMSHAIETFGTHRLIFGSFPALPLADLEHISSVKGQLKQPISNDEWYAVLRKCVSELGEVTEAMTAIMGGNAAMVYDL
;
A
#
# COMPACT_ATOMS: atom_id res chain seq x y z
N MET A 1 -15.88 -14.46 -53.48
CA MET A 1 -14.49 -14.50 -52.96
C MET A 1 -14.41 -15.62 -51.93
N SER A 2 -13.66 -16.69 -52.19
CA SER A 2 -13.51 -17.80 -51.25
C SER A 2 -12.51 -17.41 -50.15
N LEU A 3 -12.97 -17.37 -48.90
CA LEU A 3 -12.14 -17.14 -47.72
C LEU A 3 -11.16 -18.31 -47.57
N LYS A 4 -9.89 -18.09 -47.94
CA LYS A 4 -8.80 -19.04 -47.67
C LYS A 4 -8.67 -19.22 -46.16
N LYS A 5 -8.94 -20.43 -45.67
CA LYS A 5 -8.66 -20.79 -44.28
C LYS A 5 -7.16 -20.60 -44.00
N PRO A 6 -6.79 -20.02 -42.86
CA PRO A 6 -5.39 -19.93 -42.47
C PRO A 6 -4.80 -21.34 -42.35
N PRO A 7 -3.52 -21.52 -42.71
CA PRO A 7 -2.85 -22.81 -42.59
C PRO A 7 -2.86 -23.29 -41.13
N SER A 8 -3.15 -24.58 -40.94
CA SER A 8 -3.09 -25.22 -39.63
C SER A 8 -1.66 -25.18 -39.10
N LEU A 9 -1.51 -24.90 -37.80
CA LEU A 9 -0.21 -24.96 -37.16
C LEU A 9 0.39 -26.38 -37.25
N PRO A 10 1.72 -26.51 -37.44
CA PRO A 10 2.38 -27.80 -37.46
C PRO A 10 2.17 -28.57 -36.15
N LEU A 11 1.73 -29.82 -36.25
CA LEU A 11 1.55 -30.72 -35.11
C LEU A 11 2.85 -30.92 -34.30
N SER A 12 4.02 -30.73 -34.93
CA SER A 12 5.33 -30.78 -34.27
C SER A 12 5.53 -29.69 -33.20
N LEU A 13 4.77 -28.59 -33.25
CA LEU A 13 4.82 -27.56 -32.21
C LEU A 13 4.24 -28.06 -30.88
N PHE A 14 3.29 -29.00 -30.93
CA PHE A 14 2.57 -29.57 -29.79
C PHE A 14 3.08 -30.96 -29.37
N ALA A 15 4.20 -31.40 -29.95
CA ALA A 15 4.83 -32.65 -29.53
C ALA A 15 5.28 -32.54 -28.06
N PRO A 16 5.45 -33.67 -27.33
CA PRO A 16 5.88 -33.68 -25.93
C PRO A 16 7.20 -32.95 -25.64
N HIS A 17 8.04 -32.75 -26.67
CA HIS A 17 9.29 -31.99 -26.63
C HIS A 17 9.27 -30.77 -27.56
N GLY A 18 8.09 -30.37 -28.01
CA GLY A 18 7.91 -29.21 -28.87
C GLY A 18 7.98 -27.89 -28.09
N PRO A 19 8.20 -26.76 -28.77
CA PRO A 19 8.26 -25.44 -28.14
C PRO A 19 6.95 -25.03 -27.45
N LEU A 20 5.81 -25.68 -27.75
CA LEU A 20 4.52 -25.47 -27.07
C LEU A 20 4.07 -26.73 -26.29
N ALA A 21 5.01 -27.59 -25.88
CA ALA A 21 4.69 -28.72 -25.01
C ALA A 21 4.11 -28.24 -23.66
N LEU A 22 3.30 -29.07 -23.02
CA LEU A 22 2.83 -28.79 -21.66
C LEU A 22 4.06 -28.66 -20.73
N GLY A 23 4.33 -27.45 -20.22
CA GLY A 23 5.51 -27.14 -19.41
C GLY A 23 6.73 -26.61 -20.17
N SER A 24 6.65 -26.36 -21.48
CA SER A 24 7.71 -25.66 -22.24
C SER A 24 7.69 -24.15 -22.05
N ALA A 25 6.58 -23.60 -21.57
CA ALA A 25 6.52 -22.20 -21.16
C ALA A 25 7.54 -22.01 -20.03
N PRO A 26 8.44 -21.00 -20.14
CA PRO A 26 9.36 -20.71 -19.05
C PRO A 26 8.52 -20.49 -17.79
N LEU A 27 8.87 -21.20 -16.73
CA LEU A 27 8.23 -20.99 -15.44
C LEU A 27 8.42 -19.51 -15.07
N PRO A 28 7.40 -18.84 -14.54
CA PRO A 28 7.60 -17.50 -14.01
C PRO A 28 8.75 -17.56 -12.98
N PRO A 29 9.60 -16.53 -12.93
CA PRO A 29 10.65 -16.47 -11.92
C PRO A 29 10.03 -16.69 -10.54
N SER A 30 10.70 -17.45 -9.70
CA SER A 30 10.23 -17.66 -8.33
C SER A 30 9.97 -16.29 -7.68
N PRO A 31 8.86 -16.10 -6.94
CA PRO A 31 8.60 -14.87 -6.18
C PRO A 31 9.78 -14.44 -5.29
N THR A 32 10.61 -15.39 -4.88
CA THR A 32 11.86 -15.18 -4.15
C THR A 32 13.04 -14.64 -4.96
N ALA A 33 12.94 -14.49 -6.28
CA ALA A 33 14.02 -13.99 -7.14
C ALA A 33 13.83 -12.52 -7.56
N ILE A 34 12.62 -11.96 -7.38
CA ILE A 34 12.31 -10.57 -7.74
C ILE A 34 12.53 -9.68 -6.53
N HIS A 35 13.47 -8.74 -6.66
CA HIS A 35 13.87 -7.81 -5.60
C HIS A 35 13.92 -6.39 -6.16
N PRO A 36 13.58 -5.37 -5.37
CA PRO A 36 13.79 -3.99 -5.79
C PRO A 36 15.29 -3.65 -5.79
N ASP A 37 15.69 -2.70 -6.62
CA ASP A 37 17.07 -2.21 -6.64
C ASP A 37 17.43 -1.42 -5.37
N TYR A 38 16.44 -0.79 -4.74
CA TYR A 38 16.56 -0.05 -3.49
C TYR A 38 15.19 0.14 -2.83
N ILE A 39 15.19 0.56 -1.56
CA ILE A 39 13.98 0.87 -0.80
C ILE A 39 14.02 2.33 -0.34
N ILE A 40 12.85 2.98 -0.37
CA ILE A 40 12.56 4.19 0.41
C ILE A 40 11.37 3.87 1.29
N ASP A 41 11.59 3.83 2.59
CA ASP A 41 10.50 3.62 3.54
C ASP A 41 9.72 4.92 3.70
N SER A 42 8.53 5.01 3.09
CA SER A 42 7.76 6.25 3.11
C SER A 42 6.91 6.45 4.37
N HIS A 43 6.92 5.51 5.32
CA HIS A 43 6.05 5.59 6.50
C HIS A 43 6.67 4.84 7.68
N SER A 44 7.39 5.60 8.51
CA SER A 44 7.92 5.10 9.78
C SER A 44 7.66 6.07 10.92
N PHE A 45 7.56 5.52 12.13
CA PHE A 45 7.54 6.28 13.38
C PHE A 45 8.87 6.10 14.11
N VAL A 46 9.27 7.13 14.85
CA VAL A 46 10.49 7.08 15.66
C VAL A 46 10.15 6.33 16.93
N THR A 47 10.50 5.04 16.99
CA THR A 47 10.20 4.22 18.18
C THR A 47 11.29 4.35 19.24
N PHE A 48 12.58 4.36 18.88
CA PHE A 48 13.71 4.77 19.74
C PHE A 48 14.92 5.11 18.85
N THR A 49 15.96 5.78 19.38
CA THR A 49 17.26 5.91 18.70
C THR A 49 17.90 4.53 18.58
N GLU A 50 17.59 3.83 17.49
CA GLU A 50 18.19 2.54 17.19
C GLU A 50 19.60 2.73 16.63
N THR A 51 20.56 1.99 17.20
CA THR A 51 21.97 1.93 16.74
C THR A 51 22.16 1.00 15.53
N THR A 52 21.09 0.37 15.05
CA THR A 52 21.12 -0.57 13.93
C THR A 52 20.87 0.13 12.59
N PRO A 53 21.60 -0.26 11.53
CA PRO A 53 21.62 0.49 10.27
C PRO A 53 20.30 0.43 9.48
N ASP A 54 19.43 -0.57 9.69
CA ASP A 54 18.20 -0.73 8.90
C ASP A 54 17.05 -1.36 9.72
N PRO A 55 16.06 -0.59 10.23
CA PRO A 55 14.95 -1.13 11.04
C PRO A 55 14.04 -2.09 10.26
N ILE A 56 14.02 -2.00 8.92
CA ILE A 56 13.15 -2.79 8.04
C ILE A 56 13.55 -4.27 8.02
N TYR A 57 14.80 -4.62 8.32
CA TYR A 57 15.31 -6.00 8.17
C TYR A 57 15.55 -6.73 9.50
N TYR A 58 15.21 -6.12 10.64
CA TYR A 58 15.65 -6.59 11.96
C TYR A 58 15.23 -8.04 12.28
N GLY A 59 13.96 -8.42 12.07
CA GLY A 59 13.50 -9.80 12.27
C GLY A 59 13.40 -10.62 10.99
N LEU A 60 13.97 -10.12 9.89
CA LEU A 60 14.02 -10.86 8.64
C LEU A 60 15.16 -11.89 8.67
N LYS A 61 14.85 -13.14 8.32
CA LYS A 61 15.84 -14.22 8.26
C LYS A 61 17.04 -13.84 7.37
N GLU A 62 18.23 -14.34 7.70
CA GLU A 62 19.48 -13.95 7.03
C GLU A 62 19.54 -14.33 5.55
N ASP A 63 18.78 -15.33 5.13
CA ASP A 63 18.68 -15.80 3.75
C ASP A 63 17.84 -14.89 2.85
N TYR A 64 17.16 -13.89 3.43
CA TYR A 64 16.33 -12.98 2.64
C TYR A 64 17.15 -11.87 1.97
N PRO A 65 16.70 -11.43 0.79
CA PRO A 65 17.28 -10.28 0.08
C PRO A 65 17.17 -8.99 0.90
N ARG A 66 18.29 -8.27 1.05
CA ARG A 66 18.38 -6.98 1.75
C ARG A 66 18.90 -5.89 0.80
N PRO A 67 18.05 -5.37 -0.09
CA PRO A 67 18.43 -4.25 -0.96
C PRO A 67 18.74 -3.00 -0.13
N PRO A 68 19.53 -2.05 -0.66
CA PRO A 68 19.92 -0.85 0.07
C PRO A 68 18.71 0.04 0.38
N VAL A 69 18.61 0.52 1.63
CA VAL A 69 17.64 1.54 2.03
C VAL A 69 18.26 2.92 1.80
N LYS A 70 17.67 3.74 0.92
CA LYS A 70 18.22 5.07 0.57
C LYS A 70 17.70 6.17 1.48
N ASN A 71 16.40 6.15 1.76
CA ASN A 71 15.70 7.20 2.50
C ASN A 71 14.62 6.58 3.40
N ALA A 72 14.28 7.30 4.47
CA ALA A 72 13.13 7.02 5.31
C ALA A 72 12.35 8.32 5.54
N VAL A 73 11.05 8.26 5.29
CA VAL A 73 10.11 9.34 5.57
C VAL A 73 9.47 9.07 6.93
N GLN A 74 9.77 9.96 7.87
CA GLN A 74 9.28 9.88 9.24
C GLN A 74 7.99 10.69 9.38
N VAL A 75 6.96 10.02 9.88
CA VAL A 75 5.66 10.65 10.14
C VAL A 75 5.70 11.31 11.51
N LYS A 76 5.56 12.64 11.54
CA LYS A 76 5.53 13.42 12.80
C LYS A 76 4.11 13.78 13.18
N MET A 77 3.66 13.22 14.30
CA MET A 77 2.35 13.50 14.88
C MET A 77 2.31 14.84 15.64
N ASP A 78 3.42 15.24 16.24
CA ASP A 78 3.56 16.52 16.95
C ASP A 78 4.43 17.49 16.12
N VAL A 79 3.88 18.67 15.81
CA VAL A 79 4.55 19.73 15.06
C VAL A 79 5.75 20.30 15.83
N SER A 80 5.74 20.18 17.16
CA SER A 80 6.80 20.65 18.04
C SER A 80 7.95 19.65 18.27
N ALA A 81 7.81 18.40 17.82
CA ALA A 81 8.83 17.38 18.02
C ALA A 81 10.05 17.59 17.10
N GLU A 82 11.26 17.55 17.69
CA GLU A 82 12.52 17.59 16.93
C GLU A 82 12.60 16.40 15.94
N PRO A 83 13.17 16.59 14.73
CA PRO A 83 13.39 15.46 13.81
C PRO A 83 14.31 14.45 14.48
N ALA A 84 13.94 13.17 14.43
CA ALA A 84 14.80 12.15 15.01
C ALA A 84 16.15 12.15 14.29
N GLN A 85 17.20 11.93 15.08
CA GLN A 85 18.55 11.81 14.56
C GLN A 85 18.59 10.67 13.55
N ALA A 86 19.20 10.95 12.40
CA ALA A 86 19.26 10.06 11.26
C ALA A 86 19.77 8.66 11.65
N VAL A 87 19.07 7.62 11.17
CA VAL A 87 19.66 6.29 11.07
C VAL A 87 20.92 6.42 10.20
N LEU A 88 22.03 5.81 10.60
CA LEU A 88 23.33 5.92 9.94
C LEU A 88 23.22 5.53 8.46
N GLY A 89 23.35 6.52 7.55
CA GLY A 89 23.29 6.31 6.09
C GLY A 89 21.95 6.64 5.43
N VAL A 90 20.90 6.93 6.21
CA VAL A 90 19.56 7.29 5.71
C VAL A 90 19.32 8.79 5.94
N LYS A 91 18.90 9.54 4.91
CA LYS A 91 18.51 10.95 5.08
C LYS A 91 17.05 11.04 5.54
N PRO A 92 16.75 11.33 6.82
CA PRO A 92 15.37 11.40 7.29
C PRO A 92 14.66 12.61 6.65
N PHE A 93 13.48 12.37 6.09
CA PHE A 93 12.58 13.42 5.62
C PHE A 93 11.33 13.39 6.51
N SER A 94 11.04 14.48 7.21
CA SER A 94 9.87 14.53 8.10
C SER A 94 8.67 15.13 7.40
N ILE A 95 7.52 14.47 7.52
CA ILE A 95 6.23 14.97 7.04
C ILE A 95 5.27 15.23 8.19
N HIS A 96 4.41 16.22 8.01
CA HIS A 96 3.28 16.49 8.89
C HIS A 96 2.00 16.04 8.20
N PRO A 97 1.45 14.88 8.57
CA PRO A 97 0.25 14.35 7.94
C PRO A 97 -1.00 15.12 8.38
N THR A 98 -1.98 15.17 7.49
CA THR A 98 -3.36 15.54 7.83
C THR A 98 -4.10 14.28 8.26
N ILE A 99 -4.48 14.20 9.53
CA ILE A 99 -5.29 13.08 10.03
C ILE A 99 -6.75 13.38 9.72
N LEU A 100 -7.39 12.56 8.88
CA LEU A 100 -8.80 12.73 8.58
C LEU A 100 -9.62 12.21 9.76
N ASN A 101 -10.33 13.12 10.43
CA ASN A 101 -11.24 12.73 11.49
C ASN A 101 -12.57 12.27 10.89
N LEU A 102 -12.74 10.96 10.75
CA LEU A 102 -13.97 10.34 10.22
C LEU A 102 -15.21 10.63 11.09
N ALA A 103 -15.04 11.04 12.35
CA ALA A 103 -16.16 11.44 13.21
C ALA A 103 -16.60 12.90 13.01
N LEU A 104 -15.72 13.76 12.44
CA LEU A 104 -16.06 15.13 12.09
C LEU A 104 -16.56 15.14 10.65
N ALA A 105 -17.85 15.39 10.46
CA ALA A 105 -18.51 15.46 9.15
C ALA A 105 -18.13 16.73 8.35
N THR A 106 -16.89 17.18 8.45
CA THR A 106 -16.36 18.37 7.78
C THR A 106 -14.93 18.09 7.31
N PRO A 107 -14.61 18.34 6.03
CA PRO A 107 -13.27 18.15 5.51
C PRO A 107 -12.28 19.06 6.25
N PRO A 108 -11.02 18.62 6.46
CA PRO A 108 -10.04 19.41 7.18
C PRO A 108 -9.69 20.68 6.42
N SER A 109 -9.61 21.81 7.13
CA SER A 109 -9.10 23.07 6.59
C SER A 109 -7.60 22.92 6.28
N VAL A 110 -7.24 22.71 5.02
CA VAL A 110 -5.84 22.61 4.59
C VAL A 110 -5.24 24.03 4.52
N THR A 111 -4.78 24.53 5.66
CA THR A 111 -4.33 25.93 5.80
C THR A 111 -2.89 26.17 5.35
N ASN A 112 -2.10 25.12 5.11
CA ASN A 112 -0.73 25.20 4.60
C ASN A 112 -0.53 24.20 3.45
N ILE A 113 -0.98 24.58 2.26
CA ILE A 113 -0.66 23.84 1.04
C ILE A 113 0.82 24.10 0.73
N ALA A 114 1.69 23.24 1.23
CA ALA A 114 3.09 23.25 0.85
C ALA A 114 3.20 23.02 -0.67
N LYS A 115 4.22 23.61 -1.31
CA LYS A 115 4.65 23.20 -2.65
C LYS A 115 5.22 21.78 -2.51
N GLY A 116 4.40 20.74 -2.62
CA GLY A 116 4.83 19.36 -2.46
C GLY A 116 3.69 18.36 -2.27
N ALA A 117 4.04 17.18 -1.76
CA ALA A 117 3.09 16.13 -1.42
C ALA A 117 2.37 16.43 -0.09
N VAL A 118 1.08 16.13 -0.03
CA VAL A 118 0.25 16.18 1.17
C VAL A 118 -0.13 14.75 1.55
N ASP A 119 0.22 14.36 2.76
CA ASP A 119 -0.13 13.05 3.32
C ASP A 119 -1.44 13.14 4.09
N ILE A 120 -2.41 12.31 3.73
CA ILE A 120 -3.66 12.09 4.48
C ILE A 120 -3.55 10.76 5.20
N ILE A 121 -3.74 10.76 6.52
CA ILE A 121 -3.84 9.55 7.32
C ILE A 121 -5.32 9.26 7.59
N LEU A 122 -5.75 8.05 7.23
CA LEU A 122 -7.06 7.50 7.58
C LEU A 122 -6.91 6.60 8.81
N PRO A 123 -7.28 7.06 10.01
CA PRO A 123 -7.15 6.30 11.25
C PRO A 123 -8.30 5.28 11.37
N SER A 124 -8.46 4.40 10.38
CA SER A 124 -9.57 3.47 10.36
C SER A 124 -9.23 2.19 11.13
N THR A 125 -10.16 1.75 11.98
CA THR A 125 -10.10 0.45 12.68
C THR A 125 -11.14 -0.54 12.17
N LEU A 126 -11.98 -0.11 11.23
CA LEU A 126 -12.99 -0.91 10.52
C LEU A 126 -12.99 -0.57 9.02
N PRO A 127 -13.65 -1.35 8.16
CA PRO A 127 -13.90 -0.95 6.78
C PRO A 127 -14.72 0.35 6.74
N LEU A 128 -14.34 1.26 5.85
CA LEU A 128 -15.01 2.56 5.68
C LEU A 128 -16.46 2.39 5.24
N THR A 129 -17.35 3.21 5.81
CA THR A 129 -18.74 3.33 5.37
C THR A 129 -18.86 4.25 4.16
N GLU A 130 -20.02 4.29 3.51
CA GLU A 130 -20.26 5.23 2.39
C GLU A 130 -20.00 6.69 2.79
N LYS A 131 -20.39 7.08 4.00
CA LYS A 131 -20.17 8.44 4.51
C LYS A 131 -18.70 8.77 4.69
N ASP A 132 -17.91 7.80 5.17
CA ASP A 132 -16.47 7.99 5.37
C ASP A 132 -15.76 8.15 4.02
N TRP A 133 -16.22 7.41 3.00
CA TRP A 133 -15.76 7.56 1.62
C TRP A 133 -16.14 8.92 1.04
N ASP A 134 -17.37 9.38 1.22
CA ASP A 134 -17.81 10.68 0.75
C ASP A 134 -16.98 11.82 1.39
N LEU A 135 -16.60 11.70 2.67
CA LEU A 135 -15.71 12.66 3.35
C LEU A 135 -14.28 12.64 2.78
N LEU A 136 -13.77 11.45 2.43
CA LEU A 136 -12.46 11.33 1.78
C LEU A 136 -12.48 11.97 0.39
N ASP A 137 -13.52 11.68 -0.41
CA ASP A 137 -13.70 12.24 -1.75
C ASP A 137 -13.77 13.79 -1.67
N GLU A 138 -14.55 14.33 -0.72
CA GLU A 138 -14.62 15.79 -0.48
C GLU A 138 -13.26 16.39 -0.06
N ALA A 139 -12.49 15.70 0.78
CA ALA A 139 -11.16 16.16 1.18
C ALA A 139 -10.16 16.16 0.02
N VAL A 140 -10.23 15.15 -0.87
CA VAL A 140 -9.41 15.05 -2.08
C VAL A 140 -9.77 16.15 -3.07
N ASP A 141 -11.07 16.38 -3.31
CA ASP A 141 -11.58 17.43 -4.19
C ASP A 141 -11.19 18.82 -3.69
N ALA A 142 -11.27 19.06 -2.38
CA ALA A 142 -10.85 20.32 -1.77
C ALA A 142 -9.34 20.57 -1.98
N LEU A 143 -8.50 19.55 -1.78
CA LEU A 143 -7.05 19.62 -2.02
C LEU A 143 -6.73 19.88 -3.49
N GLU A 144 -7.42 19.20 -4.41
CA GLU A 144 -7.26 19.45 -5.84
C GLU A 144 -7.65 20.88 -6.23
N GLY A 145 -8.78 21.38 -5.72
CA GLY A 145 -9.24 22.76 -5.95
C GLY A 145 -8.26 23.81 -5.42
N CYS A 146 -7.57 23.50 -4.33
CA CYS A 146 -6.56 24.33 -3.69
C CYS A 146 -5.28 24.55 -4.52
N TRP A 147 -4.86 23.57 -5.33
CA TRP A 147 -3.70 23.73 -6.24
C TRP A 147 -4.00 24.55 -7.50
N GLY A 148 -5.25 25.02 -7.63
CA GLY A 148 -5.72 25.88 -8.69
C GLY A 148 -5.91 25.14 -10.01
N ASN A 149 -6.81 25.67 -10.84
CA ASN A 149 -6.82 25.36 -12.26
C ASN A 149 -5.51 25.92 -12.83
N GLY A 150 -4.48 25.08 -12.94
CA GLY A 150 -3.24 25.45 -13.60
C GLY A 150 -3.58 26.18 -14.91
N LYS A 151 -2.87 27.27 -15.21
CA LYS A 151 -2.96 27.87 -16.55
C LYS A 151 -2.75 26.75 -17.57
N GLU A 152 -3.54 26.70 -18.63
CA GLU A 152 -3.41 25.69 -19.68
C GLU A 152 -1.93 25.48 -20.02
N GLY A 153 -1.42 24.27 -19.76
CA GLY A 153 -0.02 23.90 -20.03
C GLY A 153 0.92 23.79 -18.83
N THR A 154 0.51 24.11 -17.58
CA THR A 154 1.31 23.80 -16.37
C THR A 154 0.71 22.62 -15.59
N PRO A 155 1.47 21.57 -15.27
CA PRO A 155 0.95 20.41 -14.53
C PRO A 155 0.43 20.82 -13.14
N LYS A 156 -0.72 20.26 -12.73
CA LYS A 156 -1.25 20.37 -11.36
C LYS A 156 -0.15 19.95 -10.39
N SER A 157 0.38 20.87 -9.59
CA SER A 157 1.69 20.72 -8.95
C SER A 157 1.66 20.04 -7.58
N GLY A 158 0.57 19.39 -7.22
CA GLY A 158 0.38 18.79 -5.89
C GLY A 158 0.07 17.32 -5.96
N LYS A 159 0.65 16.55 -5.04
CA LYS A 159 0.47 15.10 -4.92
C LYS A 159 -0.25 14.82 -3.59
N ILE A 160 -1.24 13.95 -3.60
CA ILE A 160 -1.98 13.52 -2.40
C ILE A 160 -1.57 12.09 -2.12
N VAL A 161 -1.11 11.80 -0.90
CA VAL A 161 -0.71 10.46 -0.50
C VAL A 161 -1.62 9.99 0.62
N ILE A 162 -2.32 8.88 0.42
CA ILE A 162 -3.30 8.37 1.37
C ILE A 162 -2.75 7.14 2.10
N SER A 163 -2.71 7.23 3.42
CA SER A 163 -2.23 6.19 4.34
C SER A 163 -3.40 5.50 5.02
N GLY A 164 -3.36 4.17 5.13
CA GLY A 164 -4.40 3.37 5.80
C GLY A 164 -5.60 3.00 4.93
N LEU A 165 -5.54 3.25 3.61
CA LEU A 165 -6.61 2.90 2.68
C LEU A 165 -6.36 1.58 1.94
N LEU A 166 -5.16 1.38 1.39
CA LEU A 166 -4.87 0.28 0.46
C LEU A 166 -5.22 -1.08 1.05
N LEU A 167 -4.75 -1.33 2.27
CA LEU A 167 -5.15 -2.48 3.07
C LEU A 167 -6.05 -1.95 4.18
N PRO A 168 -7.39 -2.03 4.02
CA PRO A 168 -8.28 -1.66 5.10
C PRO A 168 -8.07 -2.62 6.28
N PRO A 169 -8.55 -2.25 7.48
CA PRO A 169 -8.59 -3.16 8.62
C PRO A 169 -9.20 -4.50 8.22
N LEU A 170 -8.48 -5.59 8.49
CA LEU A 170 -8.85 -6.92 8.03
C LEU A 170 -9.92 -7.50 8.96
N THR A 171 -11.05 -7.90 8.36
CA THR A 171 -12.25 -8.31 9.09
C THR A 171 -12.75 -9.69 8.73
N LEU A 172 -12.57 -10.12 7.48
CA LEU A 172 -13.13 -11.36 6.92
C LEU A 172 -12.05 -12.20 6.23
N SER A 173 -12.20 -13.52 6.31
CA SER A 173 -11.41 -14.47 5.52
C SER A 173 -11.71 -14.31 4.02
N SER A 174 -10.83 -14.80 3.14
CA SER A 174 -10.96 -14.67 1.69
C SER A 174 -12.28 -15.22 1.14
N GLY A 175 -12.77 -16.34 1.69
CA GLY A 175 -14.04 -16.94 1.27
C GLY A 175 -15.25 -16.06 1.59
N SER A 176 -15.28 -15.48 2.80
CA SER A 176 -16.34 -14.56 3.22
C SER A 176 -16.20 -13.19 2.56
N LEU A 177 -14.97 -12.76 2.28
CA LEU A 177 -14.65 -11.42 1.77
C LEU A 177 -15.19 -11.19 0.36
N ILE A 178 -15.07 -12.18 -0.54
CA ILE A 178 -15.54 -12.08 -1.95
C ILE A 178 -17.05 -11.75 -2.03
N HIS A 179 -17.82 -12.18 -1.05
CA HIS A 179 -19.27 -11.98 -1.00
C HIS A 179 -19.69 -10.83 -0.07
N SER A 180 -18.73 -10.05 0.43
CA SER A 180 -19.00 -8.95 1.33
C SER A 180 -19.33 -7.66 0.58
N ASP A 181 -20.41 -6.99 1.00
CA ASP A 181 -20.76 -5.66 0.51
C ASP A 181 -19.67 -4.64 0.87
N THR A 182 -19.01 -4.78 2.03
CA THR A 182 -17.92 -3.87 2.43
C THR A 182 -16.69 -3.99 1.53
N TYR A 183 -16.39 -5.20 1.06
CA TYR A 183 -15.32 -5.43 0.11
C TYR A 183 -15.68 -4.82 -1.25
N SER A 184 -16.89 -5.09 -1.74
CA SER A 184 -17.37 -4.55 -3.02
C SER A 184 -17.40 -3.02 -3.03
N LEU A 185 -17.89 -2.41 -1.94
CA LEU A 185 -17.88 -0.96 -1.75
C LEU A 185 -16.45 -0.41 -1.78
N HIS A 186 -15.53 -1.06 -1.04
CA HIS A 186 -14.13 -0.68 -1.03
C HIS A 186 -13.51 -0.70 -2.42
N LEU A 187 -13.70 -1.77 -3.19
CA LEU A 187 -13.17 -1.88 -4.56
C LEU A 187 -13.74 -0.77 -5.47
N SER A 188 -15.05 -0.55 -5.42
CA SER A 188 -15.73 0.47 -6.24
C SER A 188 -15.25 1.88 -5.91
N ARG A 189 -15.10 2.21 -4.64
CA ARG A 189 -14.64 3.53 -4.20
C ARG A 189 -13.16 3.73 -4.47
N LEU A 190 -12.33 2.71 -4.29
CA LEU A 190 -10.91 2.75 -4.65
C LEU A 190 -10.73 3.00 -6.16
N ALA A 191 -11.53 2.33 -7.00
CA ALA A 191 -11.52 2.58 -8.45
C ALA A 191 -11.94 4.01 -8.80
N SER A 192 -12.93 4.56 -8.11
CA SER A 192 -13.38 5.95 -8.31
C SER A 192 -12.28 6.95 -7.93
N LEU A 193 -11.64 6.73 -6.79
CA LEU A 193 -10.52 7.54 -6.31
C LEU A 193 -9.31 7.50 -7.28
N SER A 194 -9.12 6.40 -8.00
CA SER A 194 -8.04 6.25 -8.98
C SER A 194 -8.14 7.20 -10.17
N LEU A 195 -9.30 7.83 -10.39
CA LEU A 195 -9.52 8.86 -11.42
C LEU A 195 -8.72 10.14 -11.13
N HIS A 196 -8.39 10.37 -9.85
CA HIS A 196 -7.53 11.47 -9.44
C HIS A 196 -6.06 11.11 -9.69
N ALA A 197 -5.51 11.64 -10.80
CA ALA A 197 -4.17 11.28 -11.28
C ALA A 197 -3.04 11.62 -10.28
N ASN A 198 -3.28 12.55 -9.37
CA ASN A 198 -2.33 12.99 -8.35
C ASN A 198 -2.51 12.30 -6.99
N VAL A 199 -3.40 11.30 -6.89
CA VAL A 199 -3.60 10.50 -5.67
C VAL A 199 -2.73 9.24 -5.71
N PHE A 200 -2.01 9.02 -4.62
CA PHE A 200 -1.12 7.89 -4.37
C PHE A 200 -1.56 7.15 -3.11
N LEU A 201 -1.32 5.84 -3.06
CA LEU A 201 -1.69 5.00 -1.91
C LEU A 201 -0.45 4.44 -1.22
N LYS A 202 -0.43 4.45 0.12
CA LYS A 202 0.60 3.73 0.87
C LYS A 202 0.21 2.27 1.12
N ALA A 203 1.12 1.36 0.79
CA ALA A 203 1.07 -0.05 1.13
C ALA A 203 1.69 -0.26 2.52
N LEU A 204 0.85 -0.10 3.54
CA LEU A 204 1.22 -0.22 4.95
C LEU A 204 0.80 -1.59 5.51
N PRO A 205 1.48 -2.12 6.55
CA PRO A 205 1.07 -3.37 7.17
C PRO A 205 -0.38 -3.27 7.67
N PRO A 206 -1.18 -4.33 7.48
CA PRO A 206 -2.58 -4.33 7.87
C PRO A 206 -2.73 -4.37 9.39
N VAL A 207 -3.91 -3.98 9.86
CA VAL A 207 -4.35 -4.17 11.25
C VAL A 207 -5.61 -5.02 11.29
N VAL A 208 -5.80 -5.74 12.39
CA VAL A 208 -6.98 -6.57 12.66
C VAL A 208 -7.60 -6.10 13.96
N ASN A 209 -8.93 -5.98 13.99
CA ASN A 209 -9.67 -5.78 15.22
C ASN A 209 -10.03 -7.13 15.85
N LEU A 210 -9.47 -7.43 17.02
CA LEU A 210 -9.67 -8.73 17.68
C LEU A 210 -11.14 -8.98 18.06
N SER A 211 -11.91 -7.92 18.32
CA SER A 211 -13.34 -8.05 18.65
C SER A 211 -14.17 -8.63 17.48
N GLN A 212 -13.69 -8.56 16.25
CA GLN A 212 -14.40 -9.08 15.07
C GLN A 212 -14.06 -10.53 14.72
N GLY A 213 -12.86 -11.03 15.02
CA GLY A 213 -12.54 -12.43 14.71
C GLY A 213 -12.64 -13.42 15.85
N ASP A 214 -13.24 -13.01 16.96
CA ASP A 214 -13.99 -13.96 17.79
C ASP A 214 -15.36 -14.34 17.15
N GLY A 215 -15.67 -13.78 15.97
CA GLY A 215 -16.86 -14.08 15.17
C GLY A 215 -16.75 -15.31 14.24
N LYS A 216 -17.59 -15.33 13.18
CA LYS A 216 -17.87 -16.49 12.30
C LYS A 216 -16.66 -17.25 11.73
N ASP A 217 -15.55 -16.55 11.47
CA ASP A 217 -14.38 -17.11 10.77
C ASP A 217 -13.19 -17.43 11.70
N GLY A 218 -13.34 -17.17 13.01
CA GLY A 218 -12.27 -17.33 13.99
C GLY A 218 -11.02 -16.47 13.68
N LYS A 219 -9.88 -16.85 14.26
CA LYS A 219 -8.58 -16.17 14.10
C LYS A 219 -7.89 -16.54 12.78
N TRP A 220 -8.60 -16.41 11.66
CA TRP A 220 -8.10 -16.78 10.33
C TRP A 220 -6.81 -16.05 9.95
N TRP A 221 -6.57 -14.84 10.48
CA TRP A 221 -5.35 -14.06 10.26
C TRP A 221 -4.09 -14.71 10.85
N GLU A 222 -4.21 -15.73 11.70
CA GLU A 222 -3.06 -16.52 12.17
C GLU A 222 -2.66 -17.60 11.15
N ASN A 223 -3.55 -17.94 10.20
CA ASN A 223 -3.21 -18.76 9.06
C ASN A 223 -2.51 -17.92 8.00
N ARG A 224 -1.22 -18.19 7.80
CA ARG A 224 -0.38 -17.38 6.92
C ARG A 224 -0.81 -17.42 5.45
N GLU A 225 -1.21 -18.57 4.94
CA GLU A 225 -1.63 -18.71 3.54
C GLU A 225 -2.91 -17.92 3.27
N GLU A 226 -3.83 -17.96 4.23
CA GLU A 226 -5.10 -17.23 4.15
C GLU A 226 -4.91 -15.72 4.26
N LEU A 227 -4.04 -15.29 5.19
CA LEU A 227 -3.68 -13.88 5.33
C LEU A 227 -3.06 -13.33 4.03
N GLU A 228 -2.07 -14.02 3.47
CA GLU A 228 -1.45 -13.62 2.20
C GLU A 228 -2.46 -13.63 1.04
N ARG A 229 -3.43 -14.55 1.05
CA ARG A 229 -4.51 -14.58 0.06
C ARG A 229 -5.40 -13.35 0.15
N VAL A 230 -5.82 -12.96 1.35
CA VAL A 230 -6.61 -11.73 1.56
C VAL A 230 -5.81 -10.49 1.14
N LEU A 231 -4.53 -10.43 1.48
CA LEU A 231 -3.65 -9.35 1.04
C LEU A 231 -3.55 -9.24 -0.48
N ARG A 232 -3.34 -10.37 -1.17
CA ARG A 232 -3.31 -10.40 -2.64
C ARG A 232 -4.63 -9.93 -3.25
N MET A 233 -5.78 -10.24 -2.64
CA MET A 233 -7.08 -9.76 -3.15
C MET A 233 -7.18 -8.23 -3.16
N TYR A 234 -6.72 -7.55 -2.11
CA TYR A 234 -6.70 -6.08 -2.09
C TYR A 234 -5.60 -5.51 -2.98
N MET A 235 -4.40 -6.09 -2.93
CA MET A 235 -3.25 -5.64 -3.73
C MET A 235 -3.50 -5.77 -5.24
N SER A 236 -4.13 -6.86 -5.70
CA SER A 236 -4.47 -7.06 -7.12
C SER A 236 -5.33 -5.91 -7.62
N HIS A 237 -6.42 -5.61 -6.91
CA HIS A 237 -7.31 -4.51 -7.29
C HIS A 237 -6.64 -3.14 -7.22
N ALA A 238 -5.80 -2.90 -6.21
CA ALA A 238 -5.03 -1.66 -6.11
C ALA A 238 -4.06 -1.51 -7.29
N ILE A 239 -3.37 -2.56 -7.71
CA ILE A 239 -2.48 -2.54 -8.87
C ILE A 239 -3.28 -2.35 -10.17
N GLU A 240 -4.41 -3.02 -10.33
CA GLU A 240 -5.28 -2.88 -11.50
C GLU A 240 -5.84 -1.45 -11.66
N THR A 241 -6.19 -0.79 -10.56
CA THR A 241 -6.80 0.55 -10.55
C THR A 241 -5.78 1.68 -10.52
N PHE A 242 -4.80 1.62 -9.63
CA PHE A 242 -3.79 2.67 -9.47
C PHE A 242 -2.56 2.48 -10.37
N GLY A 243 -2.30 1.24 -10.79
CA GLY A 243 -1.02 0.87 -11.38
C GLY A 243 0.11 0.83 -10.35
N THR A 244 1.20 0.18 -10.70
CA THR A 244 2.39 0.05 -9.84
C THR A 244 3.11 1.37 -9.59
N HIS A 245 2.83 2.41 -10.39
CA HIS A 245 3.44 3.74 -10.33
C HIS A 245 2.79 4.70 -9.31
N ARG A 246 1.67 4.30 -8.69
CA ARG A 246 0.97 5.12 -7.67
C ARG A 246 0.86 4.47 -6.29
N LEU A 247 1.54 3.34 -6.09
CA LEU A 247 1.62 2.66 -4.79
C LEU A 247 2.97 2.96 -4.14
N ILE A 248 2.99 3.21 -2.83
CA ILE A 248 4.21 3.59 -2.11
C ILE A 248 4.37 2.69 -0.88
N PHE A 249 5.54 2.07 -0.72
CA PHE A 249 5.83 1.24 0.45
C PHE A 249 5.98 2.06 1.75
N GLY A 250 5.50 1.51 2.86
CA GLY A 250 5.80 2.00 4.20
C GLY A 250 5.82 0.85 5.22
N SER A 251 6.73 0.93 6.20
CA SER A 251 6.99 -0.19 7.13
C SER A 251 6.08 -0.21 8.37
N PHE A 252 5.44 0.90 8.72
CA PHE A 252 4.54 1.00 9.88
C PHE A 252 3.06 1.13 9.48
N PRO A 253 2.12 0.68 10.33
CA PRO A 253 0.68 0.92 10.12
C PRO A 253 0.40 2.42 10.06
N ALA A 254 -0.79 2.81 9.56
CA ALA A 254 -1.13 4.22 9.32
C ALA A 254 -0.97 5.14 10.55
N LEU A 255 -1.11 4.59 11.75
CA LEU A 255 -0.77 5.19 13.03
C LEU A 255 -0.27 4.09 13.98
N PRO A 256 0.50 4.44 15.03
CA PRO A 256 0.82 3.50 16.10
C PRO A 256 -0.44 2.86 16.67
N LEU A 257 -0.38 1.57 17.00
CA LEU A 257 -1.58 0.83 17.45
C LEU A 257 -2.25 1.48 18.67
N ALA A 258 -1.46 1.99 19.62
CA ALA A 258 -1.99 2.71 20.78
C ALA A 258 -2.81 3.93 20.37
N ASP A 259 -2.32 4.72 19.41
CA ASP A 259 -3.02 5.91 18.91
C ASP A 259 -4.28 5.52 18.14
N LEU A 260 -4.24 4.44 17.33
CA LEU A 260 -5.43 3.90 16.66
C LEU A 260 -6.49 3.44 17.67
N GLU A 261 -6.09 2.76 18.74
CA GLU A 261 -6.99 2.33 19.81
C GLU A 261 -7.63 3.52 20.54
N HIS A 262 -6.89 4.61 20.73
CA HIS A 262 -7.41 5.85 21.32
C HIS A 262 -8.43 6.57 20.43
N ILE A 263 -8.22 6.55 19.10
CA ILE A 263 -9.11 7.22 18.12
C ILE A 263 -10.32 6.34 17.77
N SER A 264 -10.18 5.02 17.90
CA SER A 264 -11.23 4.06 17.59
C SER A 264 -12.50 4.30 18.41
N SER A 265 -13.63 4.50 17.73
CA SER A 265 -14.94 4.52 18.38
C SER A 265 -15.37 3.12 18.88
N VAL A 266 -14.72 2.07 18.38
CA VAL A 266 -15.02 0.68 18.74
C VAL A 266 -14.04 0.20 19.80
N LYS A 267 -14.59 -0.22 20.94
CA LYS A 267 -13.82 -0.90 21.99
C LYS A 267 -13.37 -2.26 21.49
N GLY A 268 -12.09 -2.40 21.19
CA GLY A 268 -11.47 -3.65 20.77
C GLY A 268 -9.97 -3.49 20.78
N GLN A 269 -9.27 -4.57 21.11
CA GLN A 269 -7.81 -4.59 21.02
C GLN A 269 -7.43 -4.76 19.54
N LEU A 270 -6.51 -3.93 19.06
CA LEU A 270 -5.96 -4.04 17.73
C LEU A 270 -4.74 -4.96 17.75
N LYS A 271 -4.60 -5.77 16.71
CA LYS A 271 -3.41 -6.59 16.48
C LYS A 271 -2.90 -6.32 15.07
N GLN A 272 -1.59 -6.20 14.96
CA GLN A 272 -0.92 -6.22 13.68
C GLN A 272 -0.47 -7.67 13.40
N PRO A 273 -1.08 -8.37 12.42
CA PRO A 273 -0.80 -9.79 12.18
C PRO A 273 0.57 -10.04 11.53
N ILE A 274 1.19 -9.01 10.93
CA ILE A 274 2.49 -9.06 10.27
C ILE A 274 3.36 -7.97 10.86
N SER A 275 4.48 -8.30 11.48
CA SER A 275 5.37 -7.30 12.07
C SER A 275 5.97 -6.35 11.03
N ASN A 276 6.40 -5.15 11.45
CA ASN A 276 6.94 -4.11 10.55
C ASN A 276 8.13 -4.61 9.72
N ASP A 277 8.99 -5.40 10.35
CA ASP A 277 10.19 -6.00 9.76
C ASP A 277 9.86 -7.15 8.79
N GLU A 278 8.76 -7.87 9.02
CA GLU A 278 8.31 -8.91 8.09
C GLU A 278 7.56 -8.33 6.90
N TRP A 279 6.90 -7.17 7.08
CA TRP A 279 6.00 -6.57 6.09
C TRP A 279 6.62 -6.41 4.71
N TYR A 280 7.87 -5.95 4.64
CA TYR A 280 8.62 -5.86 3.38
C TYR A 280 8.61 -7.18 2.60
N ALA A 281 8.93 -8.28 3.28
CA ALA A 281 9.01 -9.59 2.64
C ALA A 281 7.65 -10.10 2.18
N VAL A 282 6.59 -9.84 2.96
CA VAL A 282 5.23 -10.24 2.61
C VAL A 282 4.74 -9.46 1.40
N LEU A 283 4.87 -8.13 1.42
CA LEU A 283 4.43 -7.28 0.33
C LEU A 283 5.17 -7.63 -0.97
N ARG A 284 6.49 -7.82 -0.90
CA ARG A 284 7.30 -8.26 -2.06
C ARG A 284 6.80 -9.59 -2.62
N LYS A 285 6.50 -10.55 -1.74
CA LYS A 285 5.95 -11.85 -2.15
C LYS A 285 4.58 -11.67 -2.84
N CYS A 286 3.67 -10.90 -2.24
CA CYS A 286 2.36 -10.63 -2.83
C CYS A 286 2.47 -9.97 -4.21
N VAL A 287 3.31 -8.94 -4.36
CA VAL A 287 3.49 -8.22 -5.63
C VAL A 287 4.11 -9.13 -6.70
N SER A 288 5.12 -9.93 -6.36
CA SER A 288 5.75 -10.85 -7.31
C SER A 288 4.84 -12.01 -7.73
N GLU A 289 3.99 -12.52 -6.83
CA GLU A 289 2.98 -13.53 -7.16
C GLU A 289 1.86 -13.01 -8.07
N LEU A 290 1.64 -11.69 -8.09
CA LEU A 290 0.74 -11.02 -9.05
C LEU A 290 1.38 -10.86 -10.44
N GLY A 291 2.62 -11.31 -10.62
CA GLY A 291 3.32 -11.30 -11.92
C GLY A 291 4.13 -10.04 -12.19
N GLU A 292 4.30 -9.16 -11.20
CA GLU A 292 5.07 -7.94 -11.34
C GLU A 292 6.57 -8.17 -11.35
N VAL A 293 7.27 -7.44 -12.20
CA VAL A 293 8.72 -7.56 -12.42
C VAL A 293 9.52 -6.60 -11.54
N THR A 294 10.86 -6.70 -11.58
CA THR A 294 11.79 -5.86 -10.80
C THR A 294 11.55 -4.36 -10.96
N GLU A 295 11.17 -3.88 -12.14
CA GLU A 295 10.86 -2.47 -12.38
C GLU A 295 9.66 -2.00 -11.53
N ALA A 296 8.55 -2.74 -11.61
CA ALA A 296 7.37 -2.47 -10.80
C ALA A 296 7.65 -2.61 -9.30
N MET A 297 8.43 -3.63 -8.90
CA MET A 297 8.85 -3.80 -7.51
C MET A 297 9.65 -2.60 -7.01
N THR A 298 10.61 -2.11 -7.80
CA THR A 298 11.43 -0.95 -7.46
C THR A 298 10.59 0.32 -7.42
N ALA A 299 9.62 0.48 -8.31
CA ALA A 299 8.69 1.60 -8.30
C ALA A 299 7.90 1.65 -6.98
N ILE A 300 7.24 0.56 -6.60
CA ILE A 300 6.45 0.47 -5.37
C ILE A 300 7.32 0.67 -4.11
N MET A 301 8.48 0.02 -4.07
CA MET A 301 9.35 -0.02 -2.88
C MET A 301 10.22 1.23 -2.69
N GLY A 302 10.38 2.07 -3.72
CA GLY A 302 11.16 3.30 -3.55
C GLY A 302 11.06 4.34 -4.67
N GLY A 303 10.88 3.92 -5.93
CA GLY A 303 10.80 4.85 -7.08
C GLY A 303 9.69 5.88 -6.94
N ASN A 304 8.50 5.44 -6.55
CA ASN A 304 7.34 6.32 -6.41
C ASN A 304 7.51 7.27 -5.22
N ALA A 305 8.06 6.80 -4.10
CA ALA A 305 8.37 7.66 -2.95
C ALA A 305 9.38 8.75 -3.33
N ALA A 306 10.46 8.38 -4.05
CA ALA A 306 11.47 9.32 -4.53
C ALA A 306 10.84 10.41 -5.41
N MET A 307 9.98 10.00 -6.34
CA MET A 307 9.24 10.93 -7.19
C MET A 307 8.29 11.80 -6.37
N VAL A 308 7.51 11.23 -5.46
CA VAL A 308 6.43 11.95 -4.76
C VAL A 308 6.98 12.98 -3.79
N TYR A 309 8.02 12.62 -3.04
CA TYR A 309 8.65 13.44 -2.01
C TYR A 309 9.89 14.22 -2.49
N ASP A 310 10.22 14.14 -3.78
CA ASP A 310 11.37 14.80 -4.42
C ASP A 310 12.71 14.50 -3.69
N LEU A 311 13.00 13.21 -3.47
CA LEU A 311 14.15 12.70 -2.70
C LEU A 311 15.37 12.31 -3.54
#